data_AF-A0A353LRT0-F1
#
_entry.id   AF-A0A353LRT0-F1
#
_cell.length_a   1.000
_cell.length_b   1.000
_cell.length_c   1.000
_cell.angle_alpha   90.00
_cell.angle_beta   90.00
_cell.angle_gamma   90.00
#
_symmetry.space_group_name_H-M   'P 1'
#
loop_
_entity.id
_entity.type
_entity.pdbx_description
1 polymer ?
#
loop_
_entity_poly.entity_id
_entity_poly.type
_entity_poly.pdbx_seq_one_letter_code
_entity_poly.pdbx_strand_id
1 'polypeptide(L)'
;LTLKHVEAVRQLLAEAGLKREDVDLVGFHGQTLFHKPAAGITVQIGDGALLARETGIDVVHDFRSADVAAGGQGAPLAPLYHQALALSDNISAPFAFLNLGGVGNLTWIDPAEGGQILAFDTGPGNGL
;
A
#
# COMPACT_ATOMS: atom_id res chain seq x y z
N LEU A 1 -12.71 10.82 8.61
CA LEU A 1 -11.84 9.95 7.78
C LEU A 1 -12.36 8.51 7.74
N THR A 2 -12.37 7.78 8.86
CA THR A 2 -12.78 6.36 8.88
C THR A 2 -14.18 6.13 8.31
N LEU A 3 -15.19 6.89 8.75
CA LEU A 3 -16.56 6.76 8.23
C LEU A 3 -16.67 7.06 6.74
N LYS A 4 -15.80 7.90 6.17
CA LYS A 4 -15.72 8.10 4.71
C LYS A 4 -15.16 6.89 3.99
N HIS A 5 -14.24 6.14 4.61
CA HIS A 5 -13.80 4.86 4.06
C HIS A 5 -14.88 3.79 4.19
N VAL A 6 -15.70 3.80 5.26
CA VAL A 6 -16.89 2.93 5.36
C VAL A 6 -17.84 3.19 4.19
N GLU A 7 -18.16 4.46 3.93
CA GLU A 7 -18.98 4.85 2.77
C GLU A 7 -18.37 4.34 1.46
N ALA A 8 -17.06 4.55 1.24
CA ALA A 8 -16.36 4.09 0.04
C ALA A 8 -16.37 2.56 -0.13
N VAL A 9 -16.15 1.80 0.94
CA VAL A 9 -16.21 0.32 0.90
C VAL A 9 -17.61 -0.15 0.54
N ARG A 10 -18.65 0.40 1.20
CA ARG A 10 -20.05 0.02 0.89
C ARG A 10 -20.43 0.37 -0.54
N GLN A 11 -20.01 1.52 -1.03
CA GLN A 11 -20.22 1.92 -2.42
C GLN A 11 -19.53 0.97 -3.40
N LEU A 12 -18.26 0.66 -3.17
CA LEU A 12 -17.50 -0.26 -4.03
C LEU A 12 -18.14 -1.66 -4.09
N LEU A 13 -18.58 -2.19 -2.94
CA LEU A 13 -19.30 -3.47 -2.89
C LEU A 13 -20.57 -3.44 -3.74
N ALA A 14 -21.38 -2.36 -3.61
CA ALA A 14 -22.60 -2.20 -4.37
C ALA A 14 -22.33 -2.10 -5.89
N GLU A 15 -21.32 -1.33 -6.29
CA GLU A 15 -20.94 -1.16 -7.70
C GLU A 15 -20.37 -2.46 -8.30
N ALA A 16 -19.62 -3.24 -7.52
CA ALA A 16 -19.10 -4.52 -7.94
C ALA A 16 -20.14 -5.66 -7.89
N GLY A 17 -21.33 -5.41 -7.32
CA GLY A 17 -22.34 -6.45 -7.09
C GLY A 17 -21.93 -7.50 -6.05
N LEU A 18 -21.00 -7.16 -5.16
CA LEU A 18 -20.48 -8.04 -4.12
C LEU A 18 -21.17 -7.77 -2.78
N LYS A 19 -21.24 -8.79 -1.94
CA LYS A 19 -21.62 -8.69 -0.54
C LYS A 19 -20.37 -8.66 0.33
N ARG A 20 -20.53 -8.25 1.59
CA ARG A 20 -19.40 -8.24 2.53
C ARG A 20 -18.80 -9.64 2.72
N GLU A 21 -19.62 -10.69 2.62
CA GLU A 21 -19.20 -12.08 2.81
C GLU A 21 -18.35 -12.60 1.63
N ASP A 22 -18.34 -11.88 0.51
CA ASP A 22 -17.51 -12.19 -0.66
C ASP A 22 -16.10 -11.58 -0.55
N VAL A 23 -15.80 -10.85 0.53
CA VAL A 23 -14.53 -10.18 0.76
C VAL A 23 -13.91 -10.67 2.06
N ASP A 24 -12.74 -11.30 1.95
CA ASP A 24 -12.03 -11.82 3.12
C ASP A 24 -11.51 -10.69 4.02
N LEU A 25 -10.91 -9.65 3.41
CA LEU A 25 -10.12 -8.64 4.11
C LEU A 25 -10.20 -7.28 3.42
N VAL A 26 -10.13 -6.22 4.21
CA VAL A 26 -9.85 -4.85 3.75
C VAL A 26 -8.45 -4.44 4.19
N GLY A 27 -7.61 -4.09 3.23
CA GLY A 27 -6.34 -3.43 3.49
C GLY A 27 -6.53 -1.93 3.70
N PHE A 28 -6.32 -1.43 4.92
CA PHE A 28 -6.56 -0.02 5.26
C PHE A 28 -5.26 0.69 5.65
N HIS A 29 -4.69 1.40 4.68
CA HIS A 29 -3.47 2.19 4.91
C HIS A 29 -3.68 3.34 5.90
N GLY A 30 -4.89 3.91 5.93
CA GLY A 30 -5.18 5.15 6.63
C GLY A 30 -4.59 6.38 5.93
N GLN A 31 -4.59 7.51 6.63
CA GLN A 31 -4.06 8.78 6.14
C GLN A 31 -2.76 9.12 6.86
N THR A 32 -1.66 9.22 6.15
CA THR A 32 -0.39 9.71 6.72
C THR A 32 -0.54 11.18 7.11
N LEU A 33 -0.24 11.51 8.37
CA LEU A 33 -0.08 12.88 8.85
C LEU A 33 1.38 13.25 9.09
N PHE A 34 2.20 12.28 9.46
CA PHE A 34 3.61 12.50 9.76
C PHE A 34 4.43 11.26 9.42
N HIS A 35 5.64 11.47 8.90
CA HIS A 35 6.53 10.40 8.53
C HIS A 35 7.99 10.88 8.65
N LYS A 36 8.69 10.34 9.66
CA LYS A 36 10.09 10.63 9.96
C LYS A 36 10.80 9.32 10.40
N PRO A 37 11.05 8.40 9.47
CA PRO A 37 11.63 7.08 9.78
C PRO A 37 13.02 7.17 10.43
N ALA A 38 13.82 8.18 10.09
CA ALA A 38 15.10 8.43 10.75
C ALA A 38 14.98 8.71 12.26
N ALA A 39 13.79 9.12 12.74
CA ALA A 39 13.48 9.25 14.16
C ALA A 39 12.64 8.09 14.71
N GLY A 40 12.39 7.04 13.90
CA GLY A 40 11.54 5.91 14.26
C GLY A 40 10.03 6.24 14.31
N ILE A 41 9.58 7.31 13.64
CA ILE A 41 8.19 7.79 13.76
C ILE A 41 7.48 7.73 12.40
N THR A 42 6.32 7.09 12.39
CA THR A 42 5.32 7.17 11.30
C THR A 42 3.94 7.26 11.92
N VAL A 43 3.08 8.13 11.39
CA VAL A 43 1.73 8.36 11.92
C VAL A 43 0.73 8.32 10.78
N GLN A 44 -0.03 7.23 10.75
CA GLN A 44 -1.20 7.05 9.91
C GLN A 44 -2.46 7.13 10.79
N ILE A 45 -3.37 8.05 10.49
CA ILE A 45 -4.66 8.15 11.18
C ILE A 45 -5.73 7.34 10.44
N GLY A 46 -6.72 6.91 11.20
CA GLY A 46 -7.78 6.01 10.73
C GLY A 46 -7.97 4.91 11.76
N ASP A 47 -9.22 4.65 12.12
CA ASP A 47 -9.56 3.62 13.10
C ASP A 47 -9.92 2.33 12.36
N GLY A 48 -8.95 1.42 12.23
CA GLY A 48 -9.14 0.14 11.56
C GLY A 48 -10.18 -0.74 12.25
N ALA A 49 -10.25 -0.71 13.58
CA ALA A 49 -11.23 -1.46 14.34
C ALA A 49 -12.66 -0.93 14.13
N LEU A 50 -12.84 0.39 14.06
CA LEU A 50 -14.12 0.98 13.67
C LEU A 50 -14.48 0.65 12.23
N LEU A 51 -13.53 0.72 11.29
CA LEU A 51 -13.78 0.33 9.90
C LEU A 51 -14.29 -1.11 9.83
N ALA A 52 -13.63 -2.04 10.53
CA ALA A 52 -14.02 -3.45 10.57
C ALA A 52 -15.43 -3.66 11.14
N ARG A 53 -15.75 -2.99 12.26
CA ARG A 53 -17.08 -3.07 12.87
C ARG A 53 -18.18 -2.54 11.95
N GLU A 54 -17.93 -1.45 11.24
CA GLU A 54 -18.92 -0.80 10.39
C GLU A 54 -19.12 -1.52 9.04
N THR A 55 -18.06 -2.13 8.49
CA THR A 55 -18.16 -2.89 7.23
C THR A 55 -18.57 -4.35 7.46
N GLY A 56 -18.31 -4.89 8.66
CA GLY A 56 -18.47 -6.30 8.96
C GLY A 56 -17.47 -7.18 8.18
N ILE A 57 -16.31 -6.61 7.81
CA ILE A 57 -15.21 -7.25 7.11
C ILE A 57 -13.95 -7.05 7.94
N ASP A 58 -13.10 -8.07 8.04
CA ASP A 58 -11.84 -7.97 8.76
C ASP A 58 -10.92 -6.93 8.11
N VAL A 59 -10.22 -6.14 8.93
CA VAL A 59 -9.37 -5.04 8.47
C VAL A 59 -7.94 -5.26 8.91
N VAL A 60 -7.01 -5.26 7.95
CA VAL A 60 -5.57 -5.17 8.19
C VAL A 60 -5.14 -3.73 7.99
N HIS A 61 -4.49 -3.13 8.98
CA HIS A 61 -4.05 -1.74 8.94
C HIS A 61 -2.67 -1.57 9.59
N ASP A 62 -2.16 -0.33 9.59
CA ASP A 62 -0.86 0.01 10.20
C ASP A 62 0.35 -0.74 9.58
N PHE A 63 0.41 -0.74 8.25
CA PHE A 63 1.43 -1.47 7.49
C PHE A 63 2.88 -0.97 7.70
N ARG A 64 3.07 0.23 8.27
CA ARG A 64 4.37 0.91 8.30
C ARG A 64 5.08 0.83 9.64
N SER A 65 4.34 0.77 10.75
CA SER A 65 4.93 0.94 12.08
C SER A 65 5.92 -0.16 12.42
N ALA A 66 5.65 -1.41 12.04
CA ALA A 66 6.57 -2.53 12.26
C ALA A 66 7.92 -2.36 11.52
N ASP A 67 7.89 -1.93 10.26
CA ASP A 67 9.11 -1.72 9.46
C ASP A 67 9.94 -0.56 10.04
N VAL A 68 9.30 0.57 10.37
CA VAL A 68 9.97 1.72 10.99
C VAL A 68 10.56 1.34 12.36
N ALA A 69 9.84 0.58 13.18
CA ALA A 69 10.34 0.10 14.47
C ALA A 69 11.54 -0.85 14.34
N ALA A 70 11.65 -1.58 13.23
CA ALA A 70 12.80 -2.43 12.91
C ALA A 70 13.98 -1.66 12.29
N GLY A 71 13.89 -0.33 12.14
CA GLY A 71 14.92 0.52 11.54
C GLY A 71 14.77 0.70 10.02
N GLY A 72 13.69 0.18 9.43
CA GLY A 72 13.32 0.40 8.05
C GLY A 72 12.77 1.81 7.79
N GLN A 73 12.48 2.11 6.53
CA GLN A 73 11.95 3.42 6.13
C GLN A 73 10.43 3.52 6.26
N GLY A 74 9.73 2.41 6.40
CA GLY A 74 8.27 2.32 6.38
C GLY A 74 7.67 2.60 5.00
N ALA A 75 8.48 2.90 3.99
CA ALA A 75 8.09 3.29 2.64
C ALA A 75 9.28 3.15 1.66
N PRO A 76 9.02 2.96 0.35
CA PRO A 76 7.75 2.54 -0.25
C PRO A 76 7.47 1.04 0.04
N LEU A 77 6.21 0.67 0.29
CA LEU A 77 5.81 -0.75 0.50
C LEU A 77 5.36 -1.44 -0.78
N ALA A 78 4.97 -0.67 -1.80
CA ALA A 78 4.57 -1.17 -3.11
C ALA A 78 5.61 -2.08 -3.82
N PRO A 79 6.94 -1.88 -3.65
CA PRO A 79 7.94 -2.75 -4.28
C PRO A 79 7.78 -4.25 -4.00
N LEU A 80 7.32 -4.62 -2.80
CA LEU A 80 7.08 -6.03 -2.46
C LEU A 80 5.93 -6.61 -3.30
N TYR A 81 4.88 -5.83 -3.52
CA TYR A 81 3.77 -6.22 -4.37
C TYR A 81 4.17 -6.24 -5.86
N HIS A 82 4.95 -5.26 -6.29
CA HIS A 82 5.53 -5.22 -7.64
C HIS A 82 6.36 -6.48 -7.94
N GLN A 83 7.18 -6.93 -7.00
CA GLN A 83 7.94 -8.17 -7.12
C GLN A 83 7.02 -9.40 -7.19
N ALA A 84 5.99 -9.47 -6.36
CA ALA A 84 5.02 -10.57 -6.42
C ALA A 84 4.34 -10.67 -7.80
N LEU A 85 3.94 -9.53 -8.38
CA LEU A 85 3.37 -9.46 -9.74
C LEU A 85 4.39 -9.87 -10.81
N ALA A 86 5.65 -9.44 -10.67
CA ALA A 86 6.73 -9.83 -11.58
C ALA A 86 6.92 -11.32 -11.69
N LEU A 87 6.90 -11.98 -10.54
CA LEU A 87 7.14 -13.40 -10.43
C LEU A 87 5.89 -14.21 -10.80
N SER A 88 4.68 -13.64 -10.73
CA SER A 88 3.44 -14.32 -11.13
C SER A 88 3.23 -14.39 -12.64
N ASP A 89 3.71 -13.40 -13.38
CA ASP A 89 3.34 -13.22 -14.80
C ASP A 89 4.33 -13.88 -15.79
N ASN A 90 5.25 -14.74 -15.32
CA ASN A 90 6.32 -15.35 -16.12
C ASN A 90 7.10 -14.33 -16.97
N ILE A 91 7.21 -13.09 -16.51
CA ILE A 91 7.96 -12.04 -17.20
C ILE A 91 9.43 -12.41 -17.10
N SER A 92 10.09 -12.63 -18.23
CA SER A 92 11.50 -13.07 -18.27
C SER A 92 12.50 -11.93 -18.45
N ALA A 93 12.04 -10.72 -18.74
CA ALA A 93 12.87 -9.54 -18.94
C ALA A 93 12.78 -8.60 -17.73
N PRO A 94 13.83 -7.81 -17.43
CA PRO A 94 13.75 -6.78 -16.41
C PRO A 94 12.66 -5.76 -16.75
N PHE A 95 11.95 -5.29 -15.73
CA PHE A 95 10.91 -4.29 -15.94
C PHE A 95 10.74 -3.40 -14.71
N ALA A 96 10.05 -2.29 -14.90
CA ALA A 96 9.87 -1.28 -13.86
C ALA A 96 8.42 -0.86 -13.70
N PHE A 97 8.02 -0.66 -12.45
CA PHE A 97 6.80 0.04 -12.08
C PHE A 97 7.16 1.50 -11.77
N LEU A 98 6.52 2.42 -12.49
CA LEU A 98 6.64 3.85 -12.26
C LEU A 98 5.31 4.37 -11.72
N ASN A 99 5.32 4.87 -10.48
CA ASN A 99 4.17 5.53 -9.89
C ASN A 99 4.40 7.05 -9.90
N LEU A 100 3.52 7.80 -10.56
CA LEU A 100 3.57 9.25 -10.67
C LEU A 100 2.49 9.90 -9.77
N GLY A 101 2.77 9.94 -8.47
CA GLY A 101 1.98 10.71 -7.49
C GLY A 101 2.42 12.17 -7.42
N GLY A 102 2.32 12.80 -6.25
CA GLY A 102 2.95 14.12 -6.03
C GLY A 102 4.49 14.06 -6.14
N VAL A 103 5.06 12.95 -5.67
CA VAL A 103 6.45 12.53 -5.90
C VAL A 103 6.41 11.24 -6.74
N GLY A 104 7.27 11.15 -7.74
CA GLY A 104 7.46 9.96 -8.54
C GLY A 104 8.31 8.93 -7.80
N ASN A 105 7.95 7.65 -7.89
CA ASN A 105 8.80 6.55 -7.43
C ASN A 105 8.88 5.43 -8.45
N LEU A 106 10.03 4.78 -8.50
CA LEU A 106 10.32 3.70 -9.41
C LEU A 106 10.69 2.45 -8.63
N THR A 107 10.14 1.30 -9.03
CA THR A 107 10.61 -0.03 -8.63
C THR A 107 11.08 -0.74 -9.88
N TRP A 108 12.36 -1.09 -9.95
CA TRP A 108 12.92 -1.96 -10.98
C TRP A 108 13.09 -3.37 -10.42
N ILE A 109 12.74 -4.37 -11.22
CA ILE A 109 12.81 -5.79 -10.86
C ILE A 109 13.49 -6.54 -12.00
N ASP A 110 14.44 -7.40 -11.65
CA ASP A 110 15.03 -8.38 -12.56
C ASP A 110 14.62 -9.81 -12.18
N PRO A 111 13.69 -10.41 -12.94
CA PRO A 111 13.29 -11.81 -12.74
C PRO A 111 14.44 -12.81 -12.90
N ALA A 112 15.46 -12.51 -13.72
CA ALA A 112 16.60 -13.40 -13.93
C ALA A 112 17.54 -13.45 -12.71
N GLU A 113 17.54 -12.42 -11.87
CA GLU A 113 18.31 -12.35 -10.62
C GLU A 113 17.42 -12.65 -9.39
N GLY A 114 16.48 -13.58 -9.53
CA GLY A 114 15.59 -14.00 -8.44
C GLY A 114 14.61 -12.91 -8.00
N GLY A 115 14.31 -11.95 -8.88
CA GLY A 115 13.40 -10.85 -8.60
C GLY A 115 14.03 -9.73 -7.78
N GLN A 116 15.36 -9.54 -7.82
CA GLN A 116 16.01 -8.48 -7.06
C GLN A 116 15.37 -7.11 -7.32
N ILE A 117 15.11 -6.37 -6.24
CA ILE A 117 14.42 -5.08 -6.27
C ILE A 117 15.43 -3.95 -6.14
N LEU A 118 15.30 -2.93 -6.99
CA LEU A 118 15.81 -1.58 -6.76
C LEU A 118 14.63 -0.61 -6.71
N ALA A 119 14.48 0.14 -5.61
CA ALA A 119 13.39 1.09 -5.46
C ALA A 119 13.87 2.43 -4.87
N PHE A 120 13.39 3.53 -5.46
CA PHE A 120 13.76 4.89 -5.03
C PHE A 120 12.75 5.93 -5.53
N ASP A 121 12.75 7.10 -4.90
CA ASP A 121 12.02 8.27 -5.37
C ASP A 121 12.78 8.95 -6.52
N THR A 122 12.08 9.26 -7.62
CA THR A 122 12.67 9.89 -8.80
C THR A 122 12.69 11.41 -8.73
N GLY A 123 11.95 12.01 -7.79
CA GLY A 123 11.73 13.45 -7.69
C GLY A 123 10.26 13.84 -7.88
N PRO A 124 9.93 15.12 -8.20
CA PRO A 124 8.55 15.56 -8.37
C PRO A 124 7.81 14.76 -9.45
N GLY A 125 6.55 14.42 -9.16
CA GLY A 125 5.59 13.90 -10.13
C GLY A 125 4.61 15.01 -10.52
N ASN A 126 3.35 14.86 -10.10
CA ASN A 126 2.24 15.78 -10.33
C ASN A 126 2.03 16.81 -9.20
N GLY A 127 3.03 16.97 -8.32
CA GLY A 127 2.92 17.81 -7.12
C GLY A 127 3.36 19.27 -7.29
N LEU A 128 3.78 19.66 -8.50
CA LEU A 128 4.28 20.99 -8.86
C LEU A 128 3.42 21.63 -9.96
#